data_AF-A0A7K4F4E6-F1
#
_entry.id   AF-A0A7K4F4E6-F1
#
_cell.length_a   1.000
_cell.length_b   1.000
_cell.length_c   1.000
_cell.angle_alpha   90.00
_cell.angle_beta   90.00
_cell.angle_gamma   90.00
#
_symmetry.space_group_name_H-M   'P 1'
#
loop_
_entity.id
_entity.type
_entity.pdbx_description
1 polymer ?
#
loop_
_entity_poly.entity_id
_entity_poly.type
_entity_poly.pdbx_seq_one_letter_code
_entity_poly.pdbx_strand_id
1 'polypeptide(L)'
;MQVSEKFLDSIYQEFDVIQKTEQTDITDQNKFATLEDHMKAKLITFDNVKRPDLYRLSKLIEDHAQRAYEPLIATFETEHLYKYVEKHYLELMKNIPMTWVIGGFDNPFFAPQTPPDKAEILTCAGTNLQDMWIVVSKGPDGLFGLVAEDVG
;
A
#
# COMPACT_ATOMS: atom_id res chain seq x y z
N MET A 1 6.25 -25.97 14.88
CA MET A 1 6.18 -24.51 14.68
C MET A 1 6.21 -24.31 13.19
N GLN A 2 5.05 -24.05 12.58
CA GLN A 2 4.97 -23.82 11.14
C GLN A 2 5.54 -22.41 10.93
N VAL A 3 6.68 -22.31 10.25
CA VAL A 3 7.18 -21.01 9.80
C VAL A 3 6.10 -20.51 8.84
N SER A 4 5.37 -19.47 9.22
CA SER A 4 4.51 -18.77 8.28
C SER A 4 5.42 -18.25 7.19
N GLU A 5 5.36 -18.84 5.99
CA GLU A 5 6.04 -18.25 4.84
C GLU A 5 5.48 -16.83 4.67
N LYS A 6 6.39 -15.87 4.70
CA LYS A 6 6.08 -14.46 4.50
C LYS A 6 5.53 -14.26 3.09
N PHE A 7 4.62 -13.30 2.93
CA PHE A 7 3.98 -13.07 1.64
C PHE A 7 5.02 -12.63 0.59
N LEU A 8 5.91 -11.71 0.93
CA LEU A 8 6.95 -11.27 -0.01
C LEU A 8 7.92 -12.40 -0.36
N ASP A 9 8.26 -13.29 0.58
CA ASP A 9 9.09 -14.46 0.31
C ASP A 9 8.45 -15.36 -0.77
N SER A 10 7.14 -15.60 -0.67
CA SER A 10 6.41 -16.38 -1.69
C SER A 10 6.43 -15.70 -3.07
N ILE A 11 6.29 -14.37 -3.09
CA ILE A 11 6.37 -13.57 -4.32
C ILE A 11 7.78 -13.60 -4.91
N TYR A 12 8.82 -13.46 -4.09
CA TYR A 12 10.19 -13.58 -4.55
C TYR A 12 10.47 -14.96 -5.15
N GLN A 13 9.95 -16.04 -4.55
CA GLN A 13 10.12 -17.40 -5.07
C GLN A 13 9.39 -17.63 -6.40
N GLU A 14 8.20 -17.05 -6.58
CA GLU A 14 7.41 -17.21 -7.80
C GLU A 14 7.94 -16.34 -8.96
N PHE A 15 8.44 -15.13 -8.65
CA PHE A 15 8.82 -14.15 -9.66
C PHE A 15 10.32 -13.83 -9.64
N ASP A 16 11.07 -14.62 -10.42
CA ASP A 16 12.51 -14.48 -10.68
C ASP A 16 12.99 -13.06 -10.99
N VAL A 17 12.16 -12.25 -11.66
CA VAL A 17 12.50 -10.86 -12.02
C VAL A 17 12.75 -9.99 -10.80
N ILE A 18 12.00 -10.24 -9.72
CA ILE A 18 12.10 -9.44 -8.50
C ILE A 18 13.40 -9.78 -7.76
N GLN A 19 13.79 -11.06 -7.71
CA GLN A 19 15.07 -11.49 -7.14
C GLN A 19 16.29 -10.91 -7.90
N LYS A 20 16.15 -10.74 -9.22
CA LYS A 20 17.23 -10.23 -10.09
C LYS A 20 17.27 -8.70 -10.16
N THR A 21 16.28 -8.01 -9.59
CA THR A 21 16.23 -6.55 -9.59
C THR A 21 17.21 -5.99 -8.57
N GLU A 22 18.04 -5.04 -9.00
CA GLU A 22 19.03 -4.39 -8.14
C GLU A 22 18.35 -3.62 -7.01
N GLN A 23 18.78 -3.87 -5.78
CA GLN A 23 18.31 -3.13 -4.63
C GLN A 23 18.71 -1.66 -4.74
N THR A 24 17.79 -0.79 -4.33
CA THR A 24 17.92 0.64 -4.50
C THR A 24 17.57 1.36 -3.21
N ASP A 25 18.35 2.39 -2.89
CA ASP A 25 18.03 3.31 -1.80
C ASP A 25 16.96 4.31 -2.28
N ILE A 26 15.75 4.20 -1.73
CA ILE A 26 14.63 5.08 -2.09
C ILE A 26 14.82 6.53 -1.61
N THR A 27 15.84 6.79 -0.79
CA THR A 27 16.17 8.12 -0.27
C THR A 27 17.15 8.89 -1.16
N ASP A 28 17.69 8.25 -2.21
CA ASP A 28 18.55 8.92 -3.20
C ASP A 28 17.76 9.96 -4.00
N GLN A 29 17.82 11.22 -3.56
CA GLN A 29 17.11 12.34 -4.18
C GLN A 29 17.57 12.62 -5.62
N ASN A 30 18.75 12.15 -6.03
CA ASN A 30 19.17 12.30 -7.43
C ASN A 30 18.41 11.35 -8.35
N LYS A 31 17.93 10.22 -7.81
CA LYS A 31 17.18 9.20 -8.55
C LYS A 31 15.68 9.28 -8.33
N PHE A 32 15.23 9.62 -7.12
CA PHE A 32 13.82 9.55 -6.69
C PHE A 32 13.34 10.83 -5.98
N ALA A 33 13.43 11.95 -6.67
CA ALA A 33 12.94 13.23 -6.15
C ALA A 33 11.40 13.30 -6.19
N THR A 34 10.78 12.72 -7.22
CA THR A 34 9.35 12.85 -7.51
C THR A 34 8.64 11.50 -7.59
N LEU A 35 7.31 11.50 -7.49
CA LEU A 35 6.51 10.30 -7.73
C LEU A 35 6.69 9.76 -9.15
N GLU A 36 6.87 10.65 -10.12
CA GLU A 36 7.08 10.27 -11.52
C GLU A 36 8.37 9.46 -11.68
N ASP A 37 9.42 9.79 -10.94
CA ASP A 37 10.68 9.02 -10.94
C ASP A 37 10.45 7.59 -10.42
N HIS A 38 9.64 7.43 -9.37
CA HIS A 38 9.24 6.12 -8.86
C HIS A 38 8.43 5.32 -9.89
N MET A 39 7.48 5.98 -10.57
CA MET A 39 6.64 5.32 -11.58
C MET A 39 7.44 4.86 -12.81
N LYS A 40 8.44 5.64 -13.23
CA LYS A 40 9.33 5.30 -14.35
C LYS A 40 10.21 4.09 -14.07
N ALA A 41 10.52 3.81 -12.80
CA ALA A 41 11.45 2.76 -12.42
C ALA A 41 10.94 1.33 -12.68
N LYS A 42 9.65 1.15 -13.04
CA LYS A 42 8.94 -0.13 -13.28
C LYS A 42 8.90 -1.09 -12.08
N LEU A 43 10.02 -1.35 -11.43
CA LEU A 43 10.16 -2.14 -10.21
C LEU A 43 11.34 -1.61 -9.40
N ILE A 44 11.10 -1.31 -8.12
CA ILE A 44 12.13 -0.91 -7.17
C ILE A 44 12.07 -1.89 -6.00
N THR A 45 13.20 -2.51 -5.69
CA THR A 45 13.38 -3.30 -4.47
C THR A 45 14.26 -2.51 -3.52
N PHE A 46 13.96 -2.55 -2.23
CA PHE A 46 14.73 -1.85 -1.20
C PHE A 46 14.78 -2.72 0.06
N ASP A 47 15.92 -2.68 0.75
CA ASP A 47 16.13 -3.29 2.06
C ASP A 47 16.41 -2.22 3.10
N ASN A 48 16.07 -2.47 4.37
CA ASN A 48 16.38 -1.60 5.50
C ASN A 48 15.86 -0.14 5.36
N VAL A 49 14.74 0.04 4.67
CA VAL A 49 14.05 1.34 4.56
C VAL A 49 13.43 1.73 5.90
N LYS A 50 13.38 3.04 6.20
CA LYS A 50 12.72 3.51 7.41
C LYS A 50 11.23 3.73 7.15
N ARG A 51 10.39 3.43 8.15
CA ARG A 51 8.94 3.70 8.11
C ARG A 51 8.57 5.12 7.63
N PRO A 52 9.28 6.22 8.00
CA PRO A 52 8.98 7.55 7.48
C PRO A 52 9.14 7.70 5.97
N ASP A 53 10.09 6.99 5.36
CA ASP A 53 10.31 7.06 3.91
C ASP A 53 9.19 6.34 3.15
N LEU A 54 8.77 5.18 3.66
CA LEU A 54 7.59 4.45 3.16
C LEU A 54 6.32 5.29 3.31
N TYR A 55 6.13 5.92 4.46
CA TYR A 55 5.01 6.82 4.72
C TYR A 55 5.00 8.00 3.74
N ARG A 56 6.16 8.62 3.47
CA ARG A 56 6.25 9.69 2.48
C ARG A 56 5.80 9.21 1.10
N LEU A 57 6.24 8.03 0.67
CA LEU A 57 5.87 7.46 -0.62
C LEU A 57 4.36 7.13 -0.67
N SER A 58 3.81 6.57 0.40
CA SER A 58 2.36 6.28 0.48
C SER A 58 1.54 7.56 0.33
N LYS A 59 1.94 8.64 0.99
CA LYS A 59 1.30 9.97 0.86
C LYS A 59 1.37 10.51 -0.56
N LEU A 60 2.49 10.34 -1.26
CA LEU A 60 2.60 10.77 -2.66
C LEU A 60 1.63 10.00 -3.57
N ILE A 61 1.44 8.71 -3.35
CA ILE A 61 0.49 7.87 -4.10
C ILE A 61 -0.97 8.32 -3.82
N GLU A 62 -1.32 8.53 -2.54
CA GLU A 62 -2.63 9.06 -2.14
C GLU A 62 -2.93 10.43 -2.78
N ASP A 63 -1.96 11.35 -2.73
CA ASP A 63 -2.08 12.69 -3.31
C ASP A 63 -2.23 12.65 -4.83
N HIS A 64 -1.62 11.67 -5.50
CA HIS A 64 -1.82 11.43 -6.93
C HIS A 64 -3.24 10.92 -7.21
N ALA A 65 -3.70 9.90 -6.48
CA ALA A 65 -5.05 9.36 -6.64
C ALA A 65 -6.12 10.45 -6.50
N GLN A 66 -5.96 11.33 -5.51
CA GLN A 66 -6.87 12.46 -5.29
C GLN A 66 -6.80 13.50 -6.42
N ARG A 67 -5.59 13.93 -6.83
CA ARG A 67 -5.42 14.97 -7.87
C ARG A 67 -5.85 14.50 -9.25
N ALA A 68 -5.60 13.23 -9.58
CA ALA A 68 -5.93 12.63 -10.85
C ALA A 68 -7.36 12.07 -10.91
N TYR A 69 -8.07 12.05 -9.76
CA TYR A 69 -9.37 11.38 -9.63
C TYR A 69 -9.28 9.92 -10.09
N GLU A 70 -8.31 9.17 -9.54
CA GLU A 70 -8.02 7.77 -9.88
C GLU A 70 -8.28 6.84 -8.68
N PRO A 71 -8.64 5.56 -8.89
CA PRO A 71 -8.92 4.63 -7.79
C PRO A 71 -7.72 4.39 -6.88
N LEU A 72 -7.99 4.11 -5.60
CA LEU A 72 -6.98 3.86 -4.57
C LEU A 72 -7.25 2.53 -3.85
N ILE A 73 -6.20 1.74 -3.62
CA ILE A 73 -6.22 0.60 -2.70
C ILE A 73 -5.26 0.92 -1.56
N ALA A 74 -5.69 0.74 -0.32
CA ALA A 74 -4.84 0.87 0.87
C ALA A 74 -5.09 -0.28 1.84
N THR A 75 -4.01 -0.89 2.36
CA THR A 75 -4.08 -1.87 3.44
C THR A 75 -3.70 -1.27 4.79
N PHE A 76 -4.30 -1.80 5.86
CA PHE A 76 -3.98 -1.48 7.24
C PHE A 76 -3.83 -2.76 8.05
N GLU A 77 -2.68 -2.91 8.73
CA GLU A 77 -2.35 -4.17 9.43
C GLU A 77 -3.38 -4.51 10.52
N THR A 78 -3.85 -3.49 11.25
CA THR A 78 -4.83 -3.66 12.34
C THR A 78 -5.97 -2.65 12.25
N GLU A 79 -7.12 -3.01 12.83
CA GLU A 79 -8.25 -2.09 13.02
C GLU A 79 -7.83 -0.80 13.74
N HIS A 80 -6.91 -0.90 14.71
CA HIS A 80 -6.44 0.26 15.47
C HIS A 80 -5.70 1.26 14.57
N LEU A 81 -4.86 0.77 13.65
CA LEU A 81 -4.15 1.60 12.69
C LEU A 81 -5.12 2.25 11.70
N TYR A 82 -6.14 1.53 11.24
CA TYR A 82 -7.18 2.14 10.41
C TYR A 82 -7.92 3.25 11.16
N LYS A 83 -8.37 3.02 12.41
CA LYS A 83 -9.03 4.05 13.23
C LYS A 83 -8.18 5.30 13.43
N TYR A 84 -6.86 5.16 13.49
CA TYR A 84 -5.95 6.29 13.59
C TYR A 84 -6.00 7.20 12.34
N VAL A 85 -6.18 6.61 11.16
CA VAL A 85 -6.21 7.34 9.87
C VAL A 85 -7.60 7.47 9.26
N GLU A 86 -8.63 6.96 9.91
CA GLU A 86 -10.01 6.85 9.41
C GLU A 86 -10.50 8.21 8.87
N LYS A 87 -10.35 9.27 9.66
CA LYS A 87 -10.76 10.62 9.25
C LYS A 87 -10.05 11.09 7.98
N HIS A 88 -8.75 10.81 7.85
CA HIS A 88 -7.97 11.17 6.67
C HIS A 88 -8.49 10.42 5.43
N TYR A 89 -8.74 9.12 5.55
CA TYR A 89 -9.27 8.30 4.47
C TYR A 89 -10.70 8.67 4.08
N LEU A 90 -11.57 9.01 5.05
CA LEU A 90 -12.91 9.51 4.78
C LEU A 90 -12.90 10.83 3.99
N GLU A 91 -11.93 11.72 4.23
CA GLU A 91 -11.76 12.94 3.43
C GLU A 91 -11.20 12.65 2.03
N LEU A 92 -10.24 11.72 1.90
CA LEU A 92 -9.73 11.27 0.60
C LEU A 92 -10.84 10.71 -0.29
N MET A 93 -11.69 9.85 0.26
CA MET A 93 -12.78 9.17 -0.45
C MET A 93 -13.78 10.13 -1.11
N LYS A 94 -13.92 11.37 -0.61
CA LYS A 94 -14.80 12.37 -1.24
C LYS A 94 -14.36 12.75 -2.66
N ASN A 95 -13.06 12.71 -2.90
CA ASN A 95 -12.41 13.19 -4.11
C ASN A 95 -11.71 12.07 -4.89
N ILE A 96 -12.00 10.81 -4.58
CA ILE A 96 -11.47 9.63 -5.25
C ILE A 96 -12.67 8.83 -5.82
N PRO A 97 -12.59 8.30 -7.05
CA PRO A 97 -13.72 7.60 -7.69
C PRO A 97 -14.09 6.28 -7.02
N MET A 98 -13.10 5.56 -6.47
CA MET A 98 -13.29 4.29 -5.76
C MET A 98 -12.10 4.05 -4.82
N THR A 99 -12.35 3.68 -3.57
CA THR A 99 -11.32 3.37 -2.58
C THR A 99 -11.56 2.00 -1.95
N TRP A 100 -10.59 1.09 -2.03
CA TRP A 100 -10.61 -0.16 -1.27
C TRP A 100 -9.74 -0.03 -0.03
N VAL A 101 -10.36 -0.15 1.13
CA VAL A 101 -9.69 -0.21 2.42
C VAL A 101 -9.69 -1.66 2.86
N ILE A 102 -8.51 -2.27 2.91
CA ILE A 102 -8.33 -3.65 3.32
C ILE A 102 -7.68 -3.64 4.70
N GLY A 103 -8.26 -4.29 5.69
CA GLY A 103 -7.65 -4.32 7.02
C GLY A 103 -7.78 -5.64 7.74
N GLY A 104 -6.90 -5.90 8.70
CA GLY A 104 -7.02 -6.99 9.66
C GLY A 104 -8.17 -6.75 10.65
N PHE A 105 -9.38 -6.53 10.15
CA PHE A 105 -10.57 -6.29 10.96
C PHE A 105 -11.04 -7.64 11.51
N ASP A 106 -10.66 -7.94 12.75
CA ASP A 106 -11.04 -9.17 13.47
C ASP A 106 -12.56 -9.32 13.60
N ASN A 107 -13.29 -8.21 13.50
CA ASN A 107 -14.74 -8.21 13.50
C ASN A 107 -15.29 -7.37 12.32
N PRO A 108 -16.01 -8.00 11.36
CA PRO A 108 -16.58 -7.31 10.20
C PRO A 108 -17.64 -6.25 10.57
N PHE A 109 -18.15 -6.25 11.81
CA PHE A 109 -19.04 -5.21 12.33
C PHE A 109 -18.32 -3.90 12.73
N PHE A 110 -16.97 -3.89 12.76
CA PHE A 110 -16.18 -2.66 12.96
C PHE A 110 -15.75 -1.99 11.66
N ALA A 111 -16.01 -2.60 10.51
CA ALA A 111 -15.96 -1.86 9.25
C ALA A 111 -16.98 -0.70 9.35
N PRO A 112 -16.58 0.57 9.09
CA PRO A 112 -17.47 1.71 9.06
C PRO A 112 -18.82 1.37 8.45
N GLN A 113 -19.91 1.67 9.16
CA GLN A 113 -21.25 1.33 8.72
C GLN A 113 -21.55 2.09 7.42
N THR A 114 -21.46 1.35 6.31
CA THR A 114 -21.50 1.86 4.94
C THR A 114 -20.26 2.71 4.62
N PRO A 115 -19.28 2.18 3.87
CA PRO A 115 -18.35 3.07 3.19
C PRO A 115 -19.16 4.11 2.38
N PRO A 116 -18.65 5.35 2.20
CA PRO A 116 -19.22 6.28 1.23
C PRO A 116 -19.46 5.55 -0.10
N ASP A 117 -20.43 5.97 -0.94
CA ASP A 117 -20.82 5.31 -2.22
C ASP A 117 -19.65 4.92 -3.17
N LYS A 118 -18.44 5.38 -2.88
CA LYS A 118 -17.18 5.22 -3.60
C LYS A 118 -16.10 4.51 -2.80
N ALA A 119 -16.46 3.68 -1.83
CA ALA A 119 -15.49 2.88 -1.10
C ALA A 119 -16.01 1.49 -0.76
N GLU A 120 -15.08 0.56 -0.57
CA GLU A 120 -15.33 -0.77 -0.07
C GLU A 120 -14.35 -1.06 1.08
N ILE A 121 -14.87 -1.66 2.14
CA ILE A 121 -14.07 -2.05 3.30
C ILE A 121 -14.04 -3.56 3.36
N LEU A 122 -12.85 -4.12 3.22
CA LEU A 122 -12.60 -5.55 3.13
C LEU A 122 -11.78 -5.98 4.34
N THR A 123 -12.07 -7.17 4.86
CA THR A 123 -11.23 -7.78 5.89
C THR A 123 -10.23 -8.74 5.27
N CYS A 124 -8.98 -8.64 5.69
CA CYS A 124 -7.93 -9.63 5.41
C CYS A 124 -7.57 -10.46 6.65
N ALA A 125 -8.43 -10.44 7.69
CA ALA A 125 -8.18 -11.17 8.92
C ALA A 125 -7.95 -12.68 8.69
N GLY A 126 -6.87 -13.21 9.27
CA GLY A 126 -6.46 -14.61 9.09
C GLY A 126 -5.73 -14.90 7.76
N THR A 127 -5.34 -13.87 7.00
CA THR A 127 -4.53 -14.00 5.79
C THR A 127 -3.14 -13.38 5.98
N ASN A 128 -2.18 -13.72 5.13
CA ASN A 128 -0.85 -13.12 5.13
C ASN A 128 -0.82 -11.65 4.67
N LEU A 129 -1.95 -11.08 4.24
CA LEU A 129 -2.05 -9.64 3.93
C LEU A 129 -2.16 -8.77 5.20
N GLN A 130 -2.33 -9.36 6.38
CA GLN A 130 -2.40 -8.60 7.63
C GLN A 130 -1.08 -7.92 8.00
N ASP A 131 0.05 -8.46 7.55
CA ASP A 131 1.38 -7.91 7.86
C ASP A 131 1.94 -7.05 6.70
N MET A 132 1.07 -6.69 5.76
CA MET A 132 1.42 -5.99 4.54
C MET A 132 0.91 -4.54 4.55
N TRP A 133 1.78 -3.60 4.23
CA TRP A 133 1.44 -2.23 3.85
C TRP A 133 1.45 -2.10 2.33
N ILE A 134 0.27 -1.93 1.75
CA ILE A 134 0.01 -1.80 0.32
C ILE A 134 -0.70 -0.49 0.09
N VAL A 135 -0.17 0.34 -0.81
CA VAL A 135 -0.87 1.52 -1.34
C VAL A 135 -0.69 1.55 -2.85
N VAL A 136 -1.78 1.39 -3.59
CA VAL A 136 -1.78 1.24 -5.05
C VAL A 136 -2.78 2.21 -5.66
N SER A 137 -2.39 2.85 -6.77
CA SER A 137 -3.25 3.71 -7.57
C SER A 137 -3.05 3.45 -9.06
N LYS A 138 -3.94 3.99 -9.89
CA LYS A 138 -3.76 4.05 -11.34
C LYS A 138 -2.87 5.23 -11.74
N GLY A 139 -1.88 4.94 -12.58
CA GLY A 139 -1.01 5.88 -13.26
C GLY A 139 -1.21 5.85 -14.78
N PRO A 140 -0.44 6.65 -15.55
CA PRO A 140 -0.55 6.72 -17.01
C PRO A 140 -0.33 5.37 -17.71
N ASP A 141 0.58 4.55 -17.20
CA ASP A 141 0.99 3.28 -17.82
C ASP A 141 0.38 2.03 -17.15
N GLY A 142 -0.60 2.21 -16.25
CA GLY A 142 -1.24 1.13 -15.51
C GLY A 142 -1.17 1.33 -14.00
N LEU A 143 -1.25 0.22 -13.25
CA LEU A 143 -1.18 0.26 -11.79
C LEU A 143 0.25 0.49 -11.32
N PHE A 144 0.40 1.31 -10.28
CA PHE A 144 1.65 1.47 -9.56
C PHE A 144 1.37 1.59 -8.07
N GLY A 145 2.34 1.23 -7.24
CA GLY A 145 2.16 1.32 -5.81
C GLY A 145 3.36 0.92 -4.99
N LEU A 146 3.19 1.08 -3.69
CA LEU A 146 4.07 0.61 -2.65
C LEU A 146 3.51 -0.71 -2.10
N VAL A 147 4.38 -1.70 -1.96
CA VAL A 147 4.13 -2.94 -1.23
C VAL A 147 5.31 -3.13 -0.27
N ALA A 148 5.03 -3.22 1.02
CA ALA A 148 6.00 -3.48 2.07
C ALA A 148 5.42 -4.48 3.06
N GLU A 149 6.26 -5.32 3.64
CA GLU A 149 5.91 -6.28 4.68
C GLU A 149 6.66 -5.90 5.96
N ASP A 150 6.00 -5.91 7.11
CA ASP A 150 6.71 -5.71 8.37
C ASP A 150 7.54 -6.96 8.69
N VAL A 151 8.85 -6.77 8.82
CA VAL A 151 9.80 -7.86 9.03
C VAL A 151 10.05 -8.18 10.52
N GLY A 152 9.54 -7.36 11.44
CA GLY A 152 9.72 -7.50 12.90
C GLY A 152 10.88 -6.68 13.46
#